data_AF-A0A534MKR0-F1
#
_entry.id   AF-A0A534MKR0-F1
#
_cell.length_a   1.000
_cell.length_b   1.000
_cell.length_c   1.000
_cell.angle_alpha   90.00
_cell.angle_beta   90.00
_cell.angle_gamma   90.00
#
_symmetry.space_group_name_H-M   'P 1'
#
loop_
_entity.id
_entity.type
_entity.pdbx_description
1 polymer ?
#
loop_
_entity_poly.entity_id
_entity_poly.type
_entity_poly.pdbx_seq_one_letter_code
_entity_poly.pdbx_strand_id
1 'polypeptide(L)'
;MPAIAYYPPLPLNAGISAILCAGFLFLAFRKLLRDKKRGKATLSITLAAVFAVATAGLVVGSYQQYVVMNTWSYDFRLEVQPNETVRESLIVPIPGESSLLAALHLIAGTANWSFIETIHGRGLYFQFNGSAGLDALFSEFAPGGAYHNTTLTMMNSTAQPGPLTVWIFYSGGGGVTVHFASGGMVMPQSESIAPGWRLHQLLFPPVA
;
A
#
# COMPACT_ATOMS: atom_id res chain seq x y z
N MET A 1 15.15 -11.47 -4.40
CA MET A 1 14.90 -11.48 -5.86
C MET A 1 14.81 -10.03 -6.31
N PRO A 2 15.44 -9.62 -7.42
CA PRO A 2 15.26 -8.25 -7.92
C PRO A 2 13.80 -8.06 -8.31
N ALA A 3 13.14 -7.02 -7.77
CA ALA A 3 11.79 -6.65 -8.16
C ALA A 3 11.84 -6.10 -9.59
N ILE A 4 11.26 -6.83 -10.54
CA ILE A 4 11.13 -6.37 -11.92
C ILE A 4 9.92 -5.44 -11.95
N ALA A 5 10.14 -4.17 -12.28
CA ALA A 5 9.05 -3.22 -12.46
C ALA A 5 8.03 -3.80 -13.47
N TYR A 6 6.75 -3.78 -13.09
CA TYR A 6 5.70 -4.28 -13.97
C TYR A 6 5.40 -3.24 -15.04
N TYR A 7 5.54 -3.63 -16.31
CA TYR A 7 5.15 -2.81 -17.45
C TYR A 7 3.82 -3.34 -18.02
N PRO A 8 2.74 -2.54 -17.99
CA PRO A 8 1.48 -2.96 -18.58
C PRO A 8 1.62 -3.12 -20.11
N PRO A 9 0.74 -3.91 -20.77
CA PRO A 9 0.76 -4.06 -22.23
C PRO A 9 0.22 -2.83 -22.99
N LEU A 10 -0.48 -1.93 -22.30
CA LEU A 10 -1.10 -0.73 -22.88
C LEU A 10 -0.16 0.25 -23.64
N PRO A 11 1.13 0.43 -23.27
CA PRO A 11 2.07 1.25 -24.04
C PRO A 11 2.30 0.71 -25.46
N LEU A 12 2.25 -0.61 -25.66
CA LEU A 12 2.37 -1.22 -26.98
C LEU A 12 1.15 -0.88 -27.85
N ASN A 13 -0.05 -0.94 -27.27
CA ASN A 13 -1.29 -0.55 -27.95
C ASN A 13 -1.32 0.96 -28.25
N ALA A 14 -0.81 1.80 -27.34
CA ALA A 14 -0.64 3.23 -27.59
C ALA A 14 0.32 3.49 -28.76
N GLY A 15 1.43 2.75 -28.85
CA GLY A 15 2.37 2.81 -29.95
C GLY A 15 1.75 2.43 -31.31
N ILE A 16 0.99 1.33 -31.35
CA ILE A 16 0.26 0.90 -32.57
C ILE A 16 -0.74 1.97 -33.00
N SER A 17 -1.52 2.53 -32.07
CA SER A 17 -2.50 3.59 -32.36
C SER A 17 -1.82 4.88 -32.86
N ALA A 18 -0.67 5.26 -32.31
CA ALA A 18 0.10 6.42 -32.76
C ALA A 18 0.62 6.24 -34.21
N ILE A 19 1.11 5.04 -34.54
CA ILE A 19 1.56 4.71 -35.91
C ILE A 19 0.39 4.82 -36.90
N LEU A 20 -0.79 4.32 -36.54
CA LEU A 20 -1.98 4.42 -37.38
C LEU A 20 -2.42 5.88 -37.57
N CYS A 21 -2.41 6.71 -36.52
CA CYS A 21 -2.69 8.14 -36.61
C CYS A 21 -1.77 8.84 -37.62
N ALA A 22 -0.45 8.63 -37.50
CA ALA A 22 0.54 9.20 -38.41
C ALA A 22 0.33 8.72 -39.86
N GLY A 23 0.01 7.43 -40.06
CA GLY A 23 -0.31 6.87 -41.36
C GLY A 23 -1.54 7.51 -42.02
N PHE A 24 -2.60 7.75 -41.26
CA PHE A 24 -3.82 8.40 -41.76
C PHE A 24 -3.61 9.88 -42.07
N LEU A 25 -2.81 10.61 -41.27
CA LEU A 25 -2.41 11.99 -41.58
C LEU A 25 -1.59 12.07 -42.87
N PHE A 26 -0.64 11.14 -43.06
CA PHE A 26 0.14 11.06 -44.29
C PHE A 26 -0.73 10.79 -45.51
N LEU A 27 -1.71 9.87 -45.41
CA LEU A 27 -2.68 9.60 -46.47
C LEU A 27 -3.57 10.81 -46.77
N ALA A 28 -4.00 11.55 -45.74
CA ALA A 28 -4.77 12.77 -45.91
C ALA A 28 -3.96 13.83 -46.69
N PHE A 29 -2.70 14.06 -46.28
CA PHE A 29 -1.78 15.00 -46.93
C PHE A 29 -1.56 14.64 -48.41
N ARG A 30 -1.28 13.37 -48.69
CA ARG A 30 -1.10 12.88 -50.07
C ARG A 30 -2.36 13.07 -50.92
N LYS A 31 -3.55 12.78 -50.39
CA LYS A 31 -4.83 12.95 -51.12
C LYS A 31 -5.20 14.41 -51.35
N LEU A 32 -4.82 15.30 -50.44
CA LEU A 32 -5.12 16.73 -50.53
C LEU A 32 -4.20 17.44 -51.54
N LEU A 33 -2.90 17.13 -51.51
CA LEU A 33 -1.88 17.77 -52.35
C LEU A 33 -1.75 17.15 -53.75
N ARG A 34 -1.87 15.81 -53.85
CA ARG A 34 -1.58 15.10 -55.10
C ARG A 34 -2.84 14.79 -55.91
N ASP A 35 -3.88 14.32 -55.23
CA ASP A 35 -5.09 13.79 -55.91
C ASP A 35 -6.27 14.77 -55.91
N LYS A 36 -6.19 15.89 -55.16
CA LYS A 36 -7.27 16.87 -54.93
C LYS A 36 -8.60 16.23 -54.46
N LYS A 37 -8.58 15.02 -53.90
CA LYS A 37 -9.78 14.26 -53.47
C LYS A 37 -10.20 14.63 -52.04
N ARG A 38 -10.85 15.79 -51.88
CA ARG A 38 -11.23 16.36 -50.57
C ARG A 38 -12.00 15.40 -49.66
N GLY A 39 -13.06 14.74 -50.14
CA GLY A 39 -13.87 13.84 -49.28
C GLY A 39 -13.09 12.64 -48.69
N LYS A 40 -12.16 12.06 -49.47
CA LYS A 40 -11.30 10.97 -48.99
C LYS A 40 -10.19 11.46 -48.06
N ALA A 41 -9.83 12.74 -48.11
CA ALA A 41 -8.90 13.36 -47.19
C ALA A 41 -9.58 13.72 -45.86
N THR A 42 -10.81 14.23 -45.89
CA THR A 42 -11.63 14.48 -44.69
C THR A 42 -11.80 13.20 -43.87
N LEU A 43 -12.17 12.09 -44.51
CA LEU A 43 -12.29 10.79 -43.82
C LEU A 43 -10.98 10.34 -43.18
N SER A 44 -9.84 10.52 -43.87
CA SER A 44 -8.52 10.20 -43.30
C SER A 44 -8.15 11.11 -42.12
N ILE A 45 -8.52 12.39 -42.14
CA ILE A 45 -8.34 13.31 -41.01
C ILE A 45 -9.20 12.88 -39.82
N THR A 46 -10.47 12.50 -40.06
CA THR A 46 -11.37 12.04 -39.00
C THR A 46 -10.83 10.76 -38.34
N LEU A 47 -10.36 9.78 -39.12
CA LEU A 47 -9.73 8.58 -38.58
C LEU A 47 -8.46 8.90 -37.79
N ALA A 48 -7.61 9.80 -38.28
CA ALA A 48 -6.44 10.25 -37.53
C ALA A 48 -6.82 10.89 -36.19
N ALA A 49 -7.86 11.74 -36.17
CA ALA A 49 -8.35 12.33 -34.93
C ALA A 49 -8.85 11.27 -33.93
N VAL A 50 -9.58 10.25 -34.41
CA VAL A 50 -10.01 9.11 -33.56
C VAL A 50 -8.81 8.37 -32.99
N PHE A 51 -7.81 8.03 -33.80
CA PHE A 51 -6.60 7.36 -33.31
C PHE A 51 -5.79 8.24 -32.35
N ALA A 52 -5.73 9.56 -32.56
CA ALA A 52 -5.07 10.48 -31.64
C ALA A 52 -5.74 10.47 -30.25
N VAL A 53 -7.08 10.53 -30.20
CA VAL A 53 -7.84 10.45 -28.95
C VAL A 53 -7.65 9.09 -28.28
N ALA A 54 -7.71 8.00 -29.06
CA ALA A 54 -7.48 6.65 -28.54
C ALA A 54 -6.07 6.48 -27.96
N THR A 55 -5.04 6.99 -28.64
CA THR A 55 -3.66 6.98 -28.13
C THR A 55 -3.54 7.73 -26.82
N ALA A 56 -4.12 8.93 -26.70
CA ALA A 56 -4.08 9.69 -25.45
C ALA A 56 -4.71 8.92 -24.28
N GLY A 57 -5.88 8.31 -24.49
CA GLY A 57 -6.53 7.47 -23.48
C GLY A 57 -5.69 6.25 -23.08
N LEU A 58 -5.06 5.59 -24.05
CA LEU A 58 -4.19 4.43 -23.79
C LEU A 58 -2.92 4.81 -23.02
N VAL A 59 -2.33 5.98 -23.29
CA VAL A 59 -1.15 6.49 -22.57
C VAL A 59 -1.51 6.87 -21.13
N VAL A 60 -2.64 7.55 -20.91
CA VAL A 60 -3.10 7.88 -19.56
C VAL A 60 -3.41 6.61 -18.77
N GLY A 61 -4.13 5.66 -19.37
CA GLY A 61 -4.46 4.39 -18.75
C GLY A 61 -3.22 3.54 -18.44
N SER A 62 -2.24 3.51 -19.35
CA SER A 62 -0.98 2.78 -19.12
C SER A 62 -0.18 3.39 -17.97
N TYR A 63 -0.12 4.72 -17.89
CA TYR A 63 0.54 5.41 -16.80
C TYR A 63 -0.16 5.16 -15.46
N GLN A 64 -1.49 5.23 -15.41
CA GLN A 64 -2.25 4.94 -14.19
C GLN A 64 -2.05 3.50 -13.70
N GLN A 65 -2.11 2.51 -14.61
CA GLN A 65 -1.82 1.12 -14.25
C GLN A 65 -0.38 0.93 -13.77
N TYR A 66 0.57 1.57 -14.46
CA TYR A 66 1.97 1.52 -14.07
C TYR A 66 2.19 2.11 -12.68
N VAL A 67 1.59 3.27 -12.38
CA VAL A 67 1.66 3.87 -11.04
C VAL A 67 1.06 2.93 -10.01
N VAL A 68 -0.20 2.49 -10.17
CA VAL A 68 -0.87 1.61 -9.19
C VAL A 68 -0.09 0.32 -8.93
N MET A 69 0.44 -0.33 -9.96
CA MET A 69 1.16 -1.60 -9.82
C MET A 69 2.56 -1.44 -9.22
N ASN A 70 3.16 -0.25 -9.32
CA ASN A 70 4.50 0.04 -8.79
C ASN A 70 4.47 0.99 -7.59
N THR A 71 3.28 1.36 -7.11
CA THR A 71 3.10 2.05 -5.84
C THR A 71 3.20 1.02 -4.73
N TRP A 72 4.13 1.25 -3.83
CA TRP A 72 4.30 0.45 -2.65
C TRP A 72 3.43 1.00 -1.52
N SER A 73 2.77 0.11 -0.78
CA SER A 73 1.89 0.47 0.33
C SER A 73 2.21 -0.35 1.57
N TYR A 74 2.14 0.29 2.73
CA TYR A 74 2.24 -0.34 4.03
C TYR A 74 1.17 0.20 4.97
N ASP A 75 0.46 -0.71 5.59
CA ASP A 75 -0.60 -0.45 6.54
C ASP A 75 -0.17 -0.85 7.96
N PHE A 76 -0.61 -0.05 8.93
CA PHE A 76 -0.50 -0.35 10.35
C PHE A 76 -1.80 0.05 11.01
N ARG A 77 -2.45 -0.91 11.68
CA ARG A 77 -3.69 -0.66 12.42
C ARG A 77 -3.62 -1.34 13.78
N LEU A 78 -4.00 -0.60 14.81
CA LEU A 78 -4.10 -1.09 16.17
C LEU A 78 -5.43 -0.63 16.74
N GLU A 79 -6.29 -1.56 17.12
CA GLU A 79 -7.51 -1.25 17.88
C GLU A 79 -7.51 -2.07 19.16
N VAL A 80 -7.86 -1.41 20.25
CA VAL A 80 -7.91 -2.04 21.57
C VAL A 80 -9.30 -1.87 22.15
N GLN A 81 -9.78 -2.94 22.76
CA GLN A 81 -11.03 -2.95 23.52
C GLN A 81 -10.74 -3.55 24.90
N PRO A 82 -10.45 -2.68 25.90
CA PRO A 82 -10.14 -3.13 27.24
C PRO A 82 -11.39 -3.57 27.99
N ASN A 83 -11.19 -4.44 28.98
CA ASN A 83 -12.24 -4.89 29.88
C ASN A 83 -12.60 -3.83 30.95
N GLU A 84 -11.70 -2.88 31.20
CA GLU A 84 -11.85 -1.84 32.21
C GLU A 84 -11.72 -0.44 31.62
N THR A 85 -12.27 0.57 32.29
CA THR A 85 -12.19 1.99 31.89
C THR A 85 -11.04 2.73 32.57
N VAL A 86 -10.00 2.01 32.96
CA VAL A 86 -8.80 2.58 33.60
C VAL A 86 -7.78 2.91 32.51
N ARG A 87 -6.85 3.81 32.82
CA ARG A 87 -5.72 4.11 31.94
C ARG A 87 -4.78 2.90 31.88
N GLU A 88 -4.58 2.37 30.69
CA GLU A 88 -3.74 1.21 30.42
C GLU A 88 -2.76 1.52 29.28
N SER A 89 -1.77 0.65 29.08
CA SER A 89 -0.84 0.79 27.98
C SER A 89 -0.43 -0.54 27.36
N LEU A 90 -0.21 -0.48 26.05
CA LEU A 90 0.25 -1.58 25.22
C LEU A 90 1.57 -1.18 24.56
N ILE A 91 2.48 -2.12 24.36
CA ILE A 91 3.66 -1.93 23.50
C ILE A 91 3.62 -2.98 22.41
N VAL A 92 3.47 -2.53 21.17
CA VAL A 92 3.39 -3.40 19.98
C VAL A 92 4.63 -3.24 19.09
N PRO A 93 4.99 -4.28 18.33
CA PRO A 93 6.08 -4.19 17.36
C PRO A 93 5.79 -3.13 16.29
N ILE A 94 6.86 -2.49 15.82
CA ILE A 94 6.84 -1.56 14.68
C ILE A 94 7.83 -2.00 13.61
N PRO A 95 7.67 -1.55 12.35
CA PRO A 95 8.68 -1.81 11.33
C PRO A 95 10.01 -1.12 11.71
N GLY A 96 11.12 -1.69 11.24
CA GLY A 96 12.45 -1.12 11.44
C GLY A 96 12.59 0.29 10.87
N GLU A 97 11.84 0.60 9.82
CA GLU A 97 11.79 1.93 9.23
C GLU A 97 10.61 2.75 9.76
N SER A 98 10.90 3.79 10.55
CA SER A 98 9.88 4.63 11.18
C SER A 98 9.16 5.58 10.23
N SER A 99 9.70 5.81 9.02
CA SER A 99 9.04 6.60 7.97
C SER A 99 7.67 6.04 7.61
N LEU A 100 7.51 4.71 7.70
CA LEU A 100 6.27 3.99 7.46
C LEU A 100 5.15 4.34 8.45
N LEU A 101 5.50 4.89 9.60
CA LEU A 101 4.57 5.33 10.64
C LEU A 101 4.49 6.86 10.76
N ALA A 102 4.99 7.62 9.77
CA ALA A 102 4.96 9.08 9.80
C ALA A 102 3.53 9.66 9.79
N ALA A 103 2.57 8.93 9.22
CA ALA A 103 1.16 9.31 9.15
C ALA A 103 0.29 8.71 10.27
N LEU A 104 0.92 8.20 11.34
CA LEU A 104 0.22 7.58 12.45
C LEU A 104 -0.69 8.59 13.15
N HIS A 105 -1.97 8.25 13.22
CA HIS A 105 -2.99 9.11 13.81
C HIS A 105 -4.04 8.30 14.56
N LEU A 106 -4.76 8.98 15.45
CA LEU A 106 -5.86 8.42 16.21
C LEU A 106 -7.11 8.33 15.34
N ILE A 107 -7.70 7.14 15.25
CA ILE A 107 -8.95 6.91 14.52
C ILE A 107 -10.15 6.75 15.45
N ALA A 108 -9.93 6.39 16.71
CA ALA A 108 -10.99 6.20 17.70
C ALA A 108 -10.49 6.42 19.14
N GLY A 109 -11.39 6.87 20.01
CA GLY A 109 -11.16 6.94 21.45
C GLY A 109 -10.24 8.08 21.89
N THR A 110 -9.54 7.87 23.00
CA THR A 110 -8.54 8.81 23.54
C THR A 110 -7.28 8.04 23.90
N ALA A 111 -6.19 8.35 23.23
CA ALA A 111 -4.91 7.71 23.47
C ALA A 111 -3.74 8.62 23.10
N ASN A 112 -2.59 8.34 23.71
CA ASN A 112 -1.30 8.93 23.40
C ASN A 112 -0.34 7.82 22.98
N TRP A 113 0.59 8.14 22.09
CA TRP A 113 1.58 7.17 21.66
C TRP A 113 2.96 7.79 21.49
N SER A 114 3.97 6.95 21.63
CA SER A 114 5.36 7.30 21.41
C SER A 114 6.16 6.06 21.02
N PHE A 115 7.30 6.26 20.38
CA PHE A 115 8.26 5.17 20.17
C PHE A 115 9.07 4.96 21.44
N ILE A 116 9.29 3.70 21.81
CA ILE A 116 10.07 3.31 22.98
C ILE A 116 11.04 2.18 22.65
N GLU A 117 12.22 2.19 23.25
CA GLU A 117 13.14 1.06 23.19
C GLU A 117 12.85 0.08 24.33
N THR A 118 12.78 -1.22 24.01
CA THR A 118 12.52 -2.28 24.97
C THR A 118 13.60 -3.35 24.92
N ILE A 119 13.56 -4.30 25.87
CA ILE A 119 14.44 -5.48 25.86
C ILE A 119 14.25 -6.37 24.63
N HIS A 120 13.11 -6.25 23.94
CA HIS A 120 12.78 -7.02 22.75
C HIS A 120 12.97 -6.23 21.45
N GLY A 121 13.43 -4.97 21.51
CA GLY A 121 13.54 -4.07 20.36
C GLY A 121 12.63 -2.84 20.50
N ARG A 122 12.62 -1.99 19.46
CA ARG A 122 11.80 -0.79 19.44
C ARG A 122 10.31 -1.14 19.34
N GLY A 123 9.46 -0.46 20.08
CA GLY A 123 8.01 -0.64 20.02
C GLY A 123 7.26 0.67 19.92
N LEU A 124 5.99 0.57 19.57
CA LEU A 124 5.03 1.66 19.74
C LEU A 124 4.40 1.53 21.12
N TYR A 125 4.78 2.41 22.04
CA TYR A 125 4.06 2.59 23.28
C TYR A 125 2.74 3.29 22.99
N PHE A 126 1.64 2.65 23.36
CA PHE A 126 0.28 3.13 23.16
C PHE A 126 -0.43 3.16 24.50
N GLN A 127 -0.71 4.35 25.02
CA GLN A 127 -1.45 4.55 26.27
C GLN A 127 -2.85 5.03 25.95
N PHE A 128 -3.86 4.32 26.45
CA PHE A 128 -5.26 4.55 26.12
C PHE A 128 -6.13 4.56 27.38
N ASN A 129 -7.33 5.11 27.25
CA ASN A 129 -8.36 5.08 28.27
C ASN A 129 -9.68 4.61 27.63
N GLY A 130 -10.15 3.43 28.03
CA GLY A 130 -11.23 2.73 27.31
C GLY A 130 -10.81 2.29 25.91
N SER A 131 -11.78 2.04 25.03
CA SER A 131 -11.48 1.62 23.65
C SER A 131 -10.81 2.73 22.86
N ALA A 132 -9.77 2.39 22.10
CA ALA A 132 -9.03 3.34 21.27
C ALA A 132 -8.45 2.66 20.03
N GLY A 133 -8.12 3.46 19.01
CA GLY A 133 -7.54 2.94 17.77
C GLY A 133 -6.54 3.89 17.13
N LEU A 134 -5.48 3.32 16.58
CA LEU A 134 -4.47 3.98 15.76
C LEU A 134 -4.42 3.37 14.37
N ASP A 135 -4.16 4.22 13.40
CA ASP A 135 -3.96 3.82 12.01
C ASP A 135 -2.82 4.62 11.37
N ALA A 136 -2.10 3.97 10.47
CA ALA A 136 -1.16 4.61 9.57
C ALA A 136 -1.21 3.89 8.22
N LEU A 137 -1.35 4.69 7.15
CA LEU A 137 -1.19 4.23 5.79
C LEU A 137 -0.02 5.00 5.18
N PHE A 138 1.02 4.27 4.80
CA PHE A 138 2.11 4.79 4.01
C PHE A 138 1.97 4.29 2.58
N SER A 139 2.12 5.20 1.62
CA SER A 139 2.08 4.89 0.20
C SER A 139 3.09 5.75 -0.53
N GLU A 140 3.98 5.11 -1.28
CA GLU A 140 4.92 5.81 -2.13
C GLU A 140 5.01 5.17 -3.51
N PHE A 141 5.16 6.02 -4.51
CA PHE A 141 5.57 5.55 -5.82
C PHE A 141 7.09 5.50 -5.81
N ALA A 142 7.66 4.28 -5.81
CA ALA A 142 9.09 4.03 -5.75
C ALA A 142 9.61 3.61 -7.14
N PRO A 143 9.85 4.56 -8.08
CA PRO A 143 10.39 4.27 -9.40
C PRO A 143 11.84 3.80 -9.28
N GLY A 144 12.03 2.51 -9.02
CA GLY A 144 13.34 1.91 -8.75
C GLY A 144 13.35 0.80 -7.72
N GLY A 145 12.23 0.53 -7.03
CA GLY A 145 12.12 -0.59 -6.10
C GLY A 145 12.93 -0.39 -4.81
N ALA A 146 12.98 0.85 -4.30
CA ALA A 146 13.49 1.10 -2.96
C ALA A 146 12.71 0.21 -1.98
N TYR A 147 13.44 -0.60 -1.20
CA TYR A 147 12.82 -1.52 -0.27
C TYR A 147 12.81 -0.89 1.11
N HIS A 148 11.62 -0.63 1.65
CA HIS A 148 11.50 -0.21 3.02
C HIS A 148 11.71 -1.39 3.97
N ASN A 149 12.38 -1.16 5.09
CA ASN A 149 12.54 -2.20 6.09
C ASN A 149 11.25 -2.39 6.89
N THR A 150 10.39 -3.27 6.40
CA THR A 150 9.14 -3.68 7.06
C THR A 150 9.33 -4.72 8.15
N THR A 151 10.57 -5.19 8.38
CA THR A 151 10.85 -6.17 9.43
C THR A 151 10.46 -5.61 10.78
N LEU A 152 9.58 -6.31 11.48
CA LEU A 152 9.17 -5.91 12.82
C LEU A 152 10.34 -6.02 13.80
N THR A 153 10.55 -4.96 14.56
CA THR A 153 11.69 -4.79 15.48
C THR A 153 11.61 -5.65 16.74
N MET A 154 10.42 -6.11 17.13
CA MET A 154 10.19 -6.99 18.28
C MET A 154 9.81 -8.41 17.88
N MET A 155 10.36 -8.86 16.75
CA MET A 155 10.14 -10.18 16.18
C MET A 155 11.03 -11.23 16.86
N ASN A 156 10.46 -12.38 17.19
CA ASN A 156 11.16 -13.54 17.78
C ASN A 156 11.42 -14.66 16.74
N SER A 157 10.90 -14.54 15.53
CA SER A 157 11.07 -15.51 14.44
C SER A 157 11.86 -14.89 13.29
N THR A 158 12.68 -15.68 12.60
CA THR A 158 13.36 -15.25 11.36
C THR A 158 12.73 -15.85 10.11
N ALA A 159 11.66 -16.64 10.25
CA ALA A 159 11.07 -17.40 9.17
C ALA A 159 10.09 -16.56 8.32
N GLN A 160 10.40 -16.40 7.04
CA GLN A 160 9.46 -15.96 6.01
C GLN A 160 9.40 -17.03 4.89
N PRO A 161 8.22 -17.44 4.38
CA PRO A 161 6.87 -17.02 4.74
C PRO A 161 6.26 -18.02 5.73
N GLY A 162 6.22 -17.66 7.01
CA GLY A 162 5.62 -18.47 8.06
C GLY A 162 4.91 -17.59 9.07
N PRO A 163 4.24 -18.19 10.06
CA PRO A 163 3.70 -17.42 11.17
C PRO A 163 4.83 -16.67 11.88
N LEU A 164 4.67 -15.35 11.98
CA LEU A 164 5.65 -14.49 12.63
C LEU A 164 5.29 -14.31 14.08
N THR A 165 6.20 -14.65 14.98
CA THR A 165 5.97 -14.45 16.41
C THR A 165 6.60 -13.13 16.84
N VAL A 166 5.82 -12.31 17.55
CA VAL A 166 6.23 -10.98 18.03
C VAL A 166 6.00 -10.84 19.52
N TRP A 167 6.84 -10.06 20.17
CA TRP A 167 6.64 -9.68 21.57
C TRP A 167 5.65 -8.51 21.66
N ILE A 168 4.67 -8.64 22.55
CA ILE A 168 3.75 -7.56 22.93
C ILE A 168 3.73 -7.45 24.45
N PHE A 169 3.72 -6.23 24.95
CA PHE A 169 3.54 -5.95 26.38
C PHE A 169 2.19 -5.30 26.62
N TYR A 170 1.53 -5.69 27.69
CA TYR A 170 0.33 -5.03 28.18
C TYR A 170 0.45 -4.75 29.69
N SER A 171 0.10 -3.55 30.12
CA SER A 171 0.21 -3.10 31.51
C SER A 171 -1.09 -3.17 32.33
N GLY A 172 -2.21 -3.57 31.72
CA GLY A 172 -3.50 -3.60 32.40
C GLY A 172 -3.60 -4.66 33.50
N GLY A 173 -4.67 -4.60 34.28
CA GLY A 173 -4.95 -5.57 35.34
C GLY A 173 -5.65 -6.85 34.84
N GLY A 174 -6.41 -6.74 33.75
CA GLY A 174 -7.19 -7.82 33.14
C GLY A 174 -6.61 -8.29 31.79
N GLY A 175 -7.44 -8.87 30.93
CA GLY A 175 -7.10 -9.10 29.52
C GLY A 175 -7.64 -7.98 28.63
N VAL A 176 -7.01 -7.76 27.47
CA VAL A 176 -7.47 -6.80 26.46
C VAL A 176 -7.65 -7.48 25.11
N THR A 177 -8.74 -7.18 24.42
CA THR A 177 -8.92 -7.60 23.02
C THR A 177 -8.18 -6.61 22.14
N VAL A 178 -7.32 -7.14 21.26
CA VAL A 178 -6.49 -6.32 20.36
C VAL A 178 -6.67 -6.78 18.93
N HIS A 179 -7.05 -5.85 18.06
CA HIS A 179 -6.94 -6.02 16.63
C HIS A 179 -5.67 -5.34 16.17
N PHE A 180 -4.65 -6.13 15.87
CA PHE A 180 -3.36 -5.64 15.42
C PHE A 180 -3.08 -6.13 14.01
N ALA A 181 -2.82 -5.19 13.10
CA ALA A 181 -2.43 -5.42 11.73
C ALA A 181 -1.20 -4.59 11.38
N SER A 182 -0.25 -5.17 10.68
CA SER A 182 0.98 -4.50 10.27
C SER A 182 1.56 -5.17 9.03
N GLY A 183 1.78 -4.40 7.97
CA GLY A 183 2.44 -4.86 6.75
C GLY A 183 1.74 -6.05 6.10
N GLY A 184 0.41 -6.01 6.05
CA GLY A 184 -0.42 -7.09 5.53
C GLY A 184 -0.44 -8.36 6.38
N MET A 185 0.01 -8.32 7.64
CA MET A 185 -0.13 -9.42 8.60
C MET A 185 -1.02 -9.01 9.75
N VAL A 186 -1.77 -9.98 10.30
CA VAL A 186 -2.78 -9.73 11.31
C VAL A 186 -2.65 -10.69 12.49
N MET A 187 -2.92 -10.18 13.68
CA MET A 187 -3.12 -10.98 14.87
C MET A 187 -4.50 -11.66 14.81
N PRO A 188 -4.63 -12.97 15.13
CA PRO A 188 -5.91 -13.67 15.13
C PRO A 188 -6.93 -12.99 16.06
N GLN A 189 -8.16 -12.78 15.58
CA GLN A 189 -9.21 -12.08 16.33
C GLN A 189 -9.61 -12.76 17.65
N SER A 190 -9.32 -14.04 17.81
CA SER A 190 -9.60 -14.81 19.03
C SER A 190 -8.57 -14.60 20.14
N GLU A 191 -7.44 -13.92 19.87
CA GLU A 191 -6.40 -13.71 20.87
C GLU A 191 -6.69 -12.47 21.74
N SER A 192 -6.81 -12.70 23.05
CA SER A 192 -6.77 -11.64 24.06
C SER A 192 -5.38 -11.58 24.69
N ILE A 193 -4.88 -10.36 24.92
CA ILE A 193 -3.56 -10.12 25.49
C ILE A 193 -3.68 -10.07 27.01
N ALA A 194 -2.90 -10.92 27.68
CA ALA A 194 -2.78 -10.92 29.13
C ALA A 194 -1.66 -9.96 29.59
N PRO A 195 -1.68 -9.52 30.86
CA PRO A 195 -0.67 -8.59 31.37
C PRO A 195 0.76 -9.15 31.28
N GLY A 196 1.71 -8.24 31.07
CA GLY A 196 3.13 -8.54 30.94
C GLY A 196 3.58 -8.77 29.49
N TRP A 197 4.83 -9.22 29.35
CA TRP A 197 5.43 -9.57 28.06
C TRP A 197 5.01 -10.95 27.60
N ARG A 198 4.45 -11.05 26.40
CA ARG A 198 4.01 -12.31 25.79
C ARG A 198 4.35 -12.36 24.31
N LEU A 199 4.50 -13.58 23.82
CA LEU A 199 4.64 -13.87 22.40
C LEU A 199 3.27 -14.06 21.79
N HIS A 200 3.05 -13.39 20.66
CA HIS A 200 1.83 -13.47 19.87
C HIS A 200 2.16 -13.81 18.43
N GLN A 201 1.25 -14.54 17.79
CA GLN A 201 1.44 -14.99 16.42
C GLN A 201 0.74 -14.06 15.45
N LEU A 202 1.47 -13.56 14.46
CA LEU A 202 0.95 -12.84 13.32
C LEU A 202 0.86 -13.79 12.12
N LEU A 203 -0.29 -13.75 11.47
CA LEU A 203 -0.61 -14.57 10.31
C LEU A 203 -0.83 -13.68 9.10
N PHE A 204 -0.62 -14.22 7.91
CA PHE A 204 -1.22 -13.61 6.73
C PHE A 204 -2.75 -13.67 6.87
N PRO A 205 -3.46 -12.60 6.52
CA PRO A 205 -4.92 -12.63 6.50
C PRO A 205 -5.37 -13.79 5.60
N PRO A 206 -6.48 -14.46 5.95
CA PRO A 206 -7.05 -15.48 5.09
C PRO A 206 -7.31 -14.86 3.71
N VAL A 207 -6.85 -15.54 2.66
CA VAL A 207 -7.15 -15.14 1.28
C VAL A 207 -8.68 -15.25 1.12
N ALA A 208 -9.33 -14.11 0.92
CA ALA A 208 -10.77 -14.03 0.67
C ALA A 208 -11.11 -14.43 -0.77
#